data_AF-A0A3D5W672-F1
#
_entry.id   AF-A0A3D5W672-F1
#
_cell.length_a   1.000
_cell.length_b   1.000
_cell.length_c   1.000
_cell.angle_alpha   90.00
_cell.angle_beta   90.00
_cell.angle_gamma   90.00
#
_symmetry.space_group_name_H-M   'P 1'
#
loop_
_entity.id
_entity.type
_entity.pdbx_description
1 polymer ?
#
loop_
_entity_poly.entity_id
_entity_poly.type
_entity_poly.pdbx_seq_one_letter_code
_entity_poly.pdbx_strand_id
1 'polypeptide(L)' 'LQEHSVVLIRGGRVKDLPGVRYHTVRGTLDTSGVGERRQGRSKYGAKRPKS' A
#
# COMPACT_ATOMS: atom_id res chain seq x y z
N LEU A 1 2.02 -7.54 -7.91
CA LEU A 1 0.58 -7.37 -8.23
C LEU A 1 0.40 -7.99 -9.59
N GLN A 2 -0.55 -8.90 -9.73
CA GLN A 2 -0.82 -9.54 -11.01
C GLN A 2 -2.08 -8.93 -11.59
N GLU A 3 -2.29 -9.11 -12.90
CA GLU A 3 -3.61 -8.81 -13.47
C GLU A 3 -4.67 -9.67 -12.75
N HIS A 4 -5.87 -9.09 -12.56
CA HIS A 4 -6.99 -9.69 -11.83
C HIS A 4 -6.87 -9.76 -10.30
N SER A 5 -5.78 -9.25 -9.70
CA SER A 5 -5.71 -9.10 -8.24
C SER A 5 -6.72 -8.06 -7.74
N VAL A 6 -7.46 -8.39 -6.69
CA VAL A 6 -8.40 -7.47 -6.04
C VAL A 6 -7.65 -6.63 -5.01
N VAL A 7 -7.81 -5.31 -5.09
CA VAL A 7 -7.09 -4.36 -4.24
C VAL A 7 -8.02 -3.34 -3.59
N LEU A 8 -7.66 -2.90 -2.39
CA LEU A 8 -8.37 -1.84 -1.69
C LEU A 8 -7.74 -0.49 -2.03
N ILE A 9 -8.57 0.49 -2.35
CA ILE A 9 -8.16 1.84 -2.78
C ILE A 9 -8.60 2.85 -1.73
N ARG A 10 -7.76 3.85 -1.46
CA ARG A 10 -8.10 5.03 -0.65
C ARG A 10 -7.90 6.33 -1.42
N GLY A 11 -8.62 7.37 -1.02
CA GLY A 11 -8.46 8.72 -1.54
C GLY A 11 -7.08 9.32 -1.29
N GLY A 12 -6.58 10.09 -2.24
CA GLY A 12 -5.36 10.88 -2.10
C GLY A 12 -4.71 11.10 -3.47
N ARG A 13 -4.65 12.37 -3.88
CA ARG A 13 -4.05 12.76 -5.16
C ARG A 13 -2.53 12.72 -5.06
N VAL A 14 -1.89 12.12 -6.06
CA VAL A 14 -0.46 12.29 -6.31
C VAL A 14 -0.27 13.63 -7.03
N LYS A 15 0.48 14.55 -6.42
CA LYS A 15 0.67 15.90 -6.99
C LYS A 15 1.41 15.85 -8.32
N ASP A 16 2.35 14.92 -8.44
CA ASP A 16 3.28 14.82 -9.56
C ASP A 16 2.64 14.23 -10.83
N LEU A 17 1.51 13.52 -10.68
CA LEU A 17 0.89 12.79 -11.79
C LEU A 17 -0.55 13.27 -12.02
N PRO A 18 -0.86 13.88 -13.18
CA PRO A 18 -2.22 14.22 -13.54
C PRO A 18 -3.05 12.95 -13.75
N GLY A 19 -4.29 12.94 -13.24
CA GLY A 19 -5.19 11.79 -13.33
C GLY A 19 -5.07 10.76 -12.21
N VAL A 20 -3.95 10.72 -11.46
CA VAL A 20 -3.76 9.79 -10.34
C VAL A 20 -4.33 10.37 -9.04
N ARG A 21 -5.57 10.01 -8.73
CA ARG A 21 -6.34 10.56 -7.60
C ARG A 21 -6.41 9.66 -6.37
N TYR A 22 -5.87 8.45 -6.48
CA TYR A 22 -6.05 7.41 -5.47
C TYR A 22 -4.76 6.65 -5.20
N HIS A 23 -4.70 6.03 -4.03
CA HIS A 23 -3.61 5.16 -3.61
C HIS A 23 -4.13 3.78 -3.25
N THR A 24 -3.36 2.75 -3.60
CA THR A 24 -3.58 1.39 -3.11
C THR A 24 -3.21 1.28 -1.64
N VAL A 25 -4.10 0.71 -0.82
CA VAL A 25 -3.80 0.33 0.56
C VAL A 25 -2.93 -0.93 0.52
N ARG A 26 -1.78 -0.91 1.20
CA ARG A 26 -0.82 -2.04 1.20
C ARG A 26 -1.05 -2.94 2.40
N GLY A 27 -0.86 -4.25 2.21
CA GLY A 27 -1.02 -5.26 3.27
C GLY A 27 -2.48 -5.68 3.50
N THR A 28 -3.35 -5.41 2.53
CA THR A 28 -4.78 -5.77 2.54
C THR A 28 -5.18 -6.39 1.20
N LEU A 29 -6.12 -7.34 1.21
CA LEU A 29 -6.50 -8.15 0.05
C LEU A 29 -5.25 -8.75 -0.62
N ASP A 30 -5.17 -8.73 -1.95
CA ASP A 30 -4.08 -9.36 -2.70
C ASP A 30 -2.78 -8.53 -2.72
N THR A 31 -2.75 -7.41 -1.98
CA THR A 31 -1.56 -6.55 -1.92
C THR A 31 -0.65 -6.88 -0.74
N SER A 32 0.58 -7.29 -1.05
CA SER A 32 1.60 -7.48 -0.03
C SER A 32 2.08 -6.15 0.57
N GLY A 33 2.34 -6.19 1.88
CA GLY A 33 3.03 -5.11 2.58
C GLY A 33 4.48 -4.95 2.12
N VAL A 34 5.09 -3.82 2.44
CA VAL A 34 6.51 -3.58 2.14
C VAL A 34 7.38 -4.31 3.16
N GLY A 35 8.29 -5.15 2.68
CA GLY A 35 9.25 -5.88 3.53
C GLY A 35 10.20 -4.95 4.28
N GLU A 36 10.69 -5.41 5.44
CA GLU A 36 11.78 -4.81 6.23
C GLU A 36 11.61 -3.35 6.68
N ARG A 37 10.43 -2.77 6.44
CA ARG A 37 10.16 -1.37 6.77
C ARG A 37 9.93 -1.18 8.27
N ARG A 38 10.90 -0.53 8.93
CA ARG A 38 10.86 -0.29 10.39
C ARG A 38 10.05 0.95 10.79
N GLN A 39 9.97 1.98 9.93
CA GLN A 39 9.25 3.24 10.19
C GLN A 39 8.07 3.46 9.23
N GLY A 40 6.99 4.06 9.74
CA GLY A 40 5.76 4.29 8.95
C GLY A 40 5.05 3.00 8.54
N ARG A 41 5.30 1.89 9.24
CA ARG A 41 4.86 0.53 8.90
C ARG A 41 3.36 0.39 8.65
N SER A 42 2.53 1.13 9.38
CA SER A 42 1.07 1.12 9.28
C SER A 42 0.56 1.59 7.92
N LYS A 43 1.26 2.52 7.27
CA LYS A 43 0.88 3.03 5.94
C LYS A 43 1.20 2.03 4.81
N TYR A 44 2.17 1.16 5.03
CA TYR A 44 2.73 0.28 4.00
C TYR A 44 2.50 -1.21 4.27
N GLY A 45 1.63 -1.54 5.23
CA GLY A 45 1.26 -2.93 5.53
C GLY A 45 2.41 -3.77 6.12
N ALA A 46 3.43 -3.15 6.71
CA ALA A 46 4.54 -3.87 7.31
C ALA A 46 4.19 -4.25 8.77
N LYS A 47 4.32 -5.54 9.11
CA LYS A 47 4.09 -6.01 10.48
C LYS A 47 5.24 -5.58 11.39
N ARG A 48 4.95 -5.42 12.69
CA ARG A 48 5.99 -5.19 13.69
C ARG A 48 6.86 -6.45 13.78
N PRO A 49 8.18 -6.35 13.61
CA PRO A 49 9.07 -7.49 13.80
C PRO A 49 8.93 -8.00 15.24
N LYS A 50 8.91 -9.32 15.41
CA LYS A 50 9.01 -9.93 16.72
C LYS A 50 10.42 -9.63 17.25
N SER A 51 10.50 -9.13 18.48
CA SER A 51 11.75 -8.93 19.21
C SER A 51 12.43 -10.26 19.48
#